data_AF-X1P6C4-F1
#
_entry.id   AF-X1P6C4-F1
#
_cell.length_a   1.000
_cell.length_b   1.000
_cell.length_c   1.000
_cell.angle_alpha   90.00
_cell.angle_beta   90.00
_cell.angle_gamma   90.00
#
_symmetry.space_group_name_H-M   'P 1'
#
loop_
_entity.id
_entity.type
_entity.pdbx_description
1 polymer ?
#
loop_
_entity_poly.entity_id
_entity_poly.type
_entity_poly.pdbx_seq_one_letter_code
_entity_poly.pdbx_strand_id
1 'polypeptide(L)'
;DDSMTVSTGYVISPFVAFIPYPYLFKANHKEITQVFSVPLSFLVDEANLKQDCQVIDNQVFASYCYEYEGHTIWGATARILRQFIELLRPESGTSC
;
A
#
# COMPACT_ATOMS: atom_id res chain seq x y z
N ASP A 1 -0.62 -7.79 12.65
CA ASP A 1 -2.04 -7.44 12.69
C ASP A 1 -2.63 -7.87 11.36
N ASP A 2 -3.43 -8.93 11.39
CA ASP A 2 -3.84 -9.66 10.19
C ASP A 2 -5.05 -8.96 9.57
N SER A 3 -4.82 -8.21 8.48
CA SER A 3 -5.91 -7.55 7.78
C SER A 3 -6.69 -8.56 6.94
N MET A 4 -7.95 -8.83 7.31
CA MET A 4 -8.84 -9.67 6.50
C MET A 4 -9.12 -9.02 5.14
N THR A 5 -8.95 -9.81 4.08
CA THR A 5 -9.46 -9.48 2.75
C THR A 5 -10.92 -9.89 2.68
N VAL A 6 -11.83 -8.92 2.67
CA VAL A 6 -13.28 -9.13 2.86
C VAL A 6 -13.96 -9.67 1.59
N SER A 7 -13.33 -10.62 0.89
CA SER A 7 -13.92 -11.23 -0.31
C SER A 7 -13.56 -12.71 -0.51
N THR A 8 -12.50 -13.24 0.14
CA THR A 8 -11.96 -14.57 -0.23
C THR A 8 -11.55 -15.47 0.94
N GLY A 9 -11.47 -14.98 2.17
CA GLY A 9 -11.09 -15.78 3.34
C GLY A 9 -9.58 -16.04 3.50
N TYR A 10 -8.74 -15.28 2.78
CA TYR A 10 -7.28 -15.39 2.89
C TYR A 10 -6.69 -14.40 3.89
N VAL A 11 -5.67 -14.86 4.61
CA VAL A 11 -4.83 -14.05 5.50
C VAL A 11 -3.61 -13.57 4.72
N ILE A 12 -3.32 -12.27 4.80
CA ILE A 12 -2.13 -11.65 4.20
C ILE A 12 -1.22 -11.16 5.33
N SER A 13 0.03 -11.61 5.33
CA SER A 13 1.07 -11.16 6.27
C SER A 13 2.14 -10.37 5.51
N PRO A 14 2.14 -9.02 5.57
CA PRO A 14 3.14 -8.21 4.91
C PRO A 14 4.48 -8.21 5.67
N PHE A 15 5.59 -8.14 4.93
CA PHE A 15 6.94 -8.05 5.48
C PHE A 15 7.70 -6.88 4.86
N VAL A 16 8.57 -6.24 5.65
CA VAL A 16 9.43 -5.12 5.22
C VAL A 16 10.88 -5.60 5.21
N ALA A 17 11.62 -5.27 4.16
CA ALA A 17 13.02 -5.67 4.00
C ALA A 17 13.85 -4.54 3.38
N PHE A 18 15.16 -4.55 3.68
CA PHE A 18 16.14 -3.71 3.00
C PHE A 18 16.75 -4.46 1.83
N ILE A 19 16.82 -3.80 0.67
CA ILE A 19 17.48 -4.33 -0.52
C ILE A 19 18.85 -3.64 -0.67
N PRO A 20 19.96 -4.39 -0.77
CA PRO A 20 21.29 -3.80 -0.97
C PRO A 20 21.34 -2.94 -2.23
N TYR A 21 22.00 -1.79 -2.18
CA TYR A 21 22.13 -0.90 -3.34
C TYR A 21 23.57 -0.90 -3.89
N PRO A 22 23.77 -1.01 -5.22
CA PRO A 22 22.76 -1.16 -6.27
C PRO A 22 22.28 -2.62 -6.43
N TYR A 23 20.98 -2.81 -6.68
CA TYR A 23 20.40 -4.11 -7.01
C TYR A 23 19.84 -4.11 -8.42
N LEU A 24 20.26 -5.07 -9.25
CA LEU A 24 19.77 -5.22 -10.61
C LEU A 24 18.54 -6.15 -10.64
N PHE A 25 17.35 -5.56 -10.63
CA PHE A 25 16.10 -6.32 -10.77
C PHE A 25 16.02 -6.97 -12.17
N LYS A 26 15.77 -8.29 -12.21
CA LYS A 26 15.49 -9.04 -13.44
C LYS A 26 14.04 -9.52 -13.41
N ALA A 27 13.16 -8.81 -14.10
CA ALA A 27 11.75 -9.18 -14.19
C ALA A 27 11.56 -10.44 -15.04
N ASN A 28 10.73 -11.36 -14.58
CA ASN A 28 10.23 -12.44 -15.43
C ASN A 28 8.97 -11.98 -16.15
N HIS A 29 9.09 -11.65 -17.43
CA HIS A 29 8.00 -11.09 -18.22
C HIS A 29 6.81 -12.03 -18.45
N LYS A 30 6.90 -13.32 -18.07
CA LYS A 30 5.73 -14.22 -18.05
C LYS A 30 4.70 -13.82 -16.99
N GLU A 31 5.15 -13.17 -15.93
CA GLU A 31 4.32 -12.81 -14.77
C GLU A 31 4.37 -11.30 -14.49
N ILE A 32 5.52 -10.66 -14.68
CA ILE A 32 5.77 -9.27 -14.29
C ILE A 32 5.94 -8.41 -15.54
N THR A 33 4.98 -7.50 -15.74
CA THR A 33 5.05 -6.53 -16.85
C THR A 33 6.14 -5.48 -16.63
N GLN A 34 6.23 -4.94 -15.42
CA GLN A 34 7.16 -3.86 -15.09
C GLN A 34 7.53 -3.86 -13.60
N VAL A 35 8.73 -3.35 -13.30
CA VAL A 35 9.17 -2.99 -11.96
C VAL A 35 9.35 -1.48 -11.92
N PHE A 36 8.78 -0.82 -10.91
CA PHE A 36 8.93 0.61 -10.67
C PHE A 36 9.12 0.86 -9.18
N SER A 37 9.52 2.09 -8.81
CA SER A 37 9.75 2.50 -7.43
C SER A 37 8.97 3.78 -7.15
N VAL A 38 8.41 3.88 -5.96
CA VAL A 38 7.72 5.08 -5.49
C VAL A 38 8.51 5.64 -4.31
N PRO A 39 8.88 6.92 -4.30
CA PRO A 39 9.55 7.54 -3.17
C PRO A 39 8.71 7.43 -1.91
N LEU A 40 9.32 7.07 -0.78
CA LEU A 40 8.61 7.00 0.50
C LEU A 40 7.98 8.36 0.88
N SER A 41 8.65 9.46 0.54
CA SER A 41 8.14 10.82 0.74
C SER A 41 6.80 11.06 0.03
N PHE A 42 6.60 10.48 -1.16
CA PHE A 42 5.33 10.58 -1.88
C PHE A 42 4.21 9.85 -1.13
N LEU A 43 4.49 8.66 -0.60
CA LEU A 43 3.52 7.84 0.12
C LEU A 43 3.12 8.41 1.49
N VAL A 44 4.05 9.12 2.15
CA VAL A 44 3.83 9.74 3.47
C VAL A 44 2.91 10.97 3.41
N ASP A 45 2.96 11.71 2.30
CA ASP A 45 2.17 12.91 2.07
C ASP A 45 0.69 12.57 1.83
N GLU A 46 -0.17 13.00 2.77
CA GLU A 46 -1.61 12.75 2.72
C GLU A 46 -2.30 13.39 1.51
N ALA A 47 -1.70 14.44 0.91
CA ALA A 47 -2.26 15.03 -0.29
C ALA A 47 -2.27 14.06 -1.48
N ASN A 48 -1.40 13.05 -1.47
CA ASN A 48 -1.31 12.03 -2.51
C ASN A 48 -2.24 10.83 -2.26
N LEU A 49 -2.83 10.73 -1.07
CA LEU A 49 -3.77 9.66 -0.73
C LEU A 49 -5.17 10.05 -1.16
N LYS A 50 -5.73 9.31 -2.12
CA LYS A 50 -7.14 9.40 -2.47
C LYS A 50 -7.92 8.36 -1.68
N GLN A 51 -8.94 8.80 -0.96
CA GLN A 51 -9.91 7.91 -0.32
C GLN A 51 -11.17 7.88 -1.17
N ASP A 52 -11.52 6.70 -1.66
CA ASP A 52 -12.75 6.45 -2.37
C ASP A 52 -13.58 5.41 -1.61
N CYS A 53 -14.91 5.50 -1.68
CA CYS A 53 -15.80 4.55 -1.04
C CYS A 53 -16.29 3.56 -2.08
N GLN A 54 -15.80 2.31 -2.03
CA GLN A 54 -16.30 1.25 -2.90
C GLN A 54 -17.33 0.40 -2.17
N VAL A 55 -18.47 0.17 -2.81
CA VAL A 55 -19.46 -0.78 -2.31
C VAL A 55 -19.13 -2.16 -2.88
N ILE A 56 -18.73 -3.08 -2.00
CA ILE A 56 -18.49 -4.49 -2.33
C ILE A 56 -19.47 -5.29 -1.47
N ASP A 57 -20.28 -6.16 -2.07
CA ASP A 57 -21.27 -7.00 -1.38
C ASP A 57 -22.17 -6.23 -0.38
N ASN A 58 -22.70 -5.07 -0.81
CA ASN A 58 -23.52 -4.17 0.01
C ASN A 58 -22.81 -3.56 1.24
N GLN A 59 -21.49 -3.73 1.39
CA GLN A 59 -20.68 -3.09 2.41
C GLN A 59 -19.81 -1.98 1.80
N VAL A 60 -19.77 -0.83 2.47
CA VAL A 60 -18.92 0.30 2.07
C VAL A 60 -17.51 0.06 2.61
N PHE A 61 -16.54 -0.11 1.72
CA PHE A 61 -15.13 -0.17 2.06
C PHE A 61 -14.45 1.14 1.69
N ALA A 62 -13.71 1.70 2.65
CA ALA A 62 -12.74 2.74 2.35
C ALA A 62 -11.63 2.12 1.49
N SER A 63 -11.59 2.52 0.22
CA SER A 63 -10.56 2.16 -0.74
C SER A 63 -9.52 3.27 -0.77
N TYR A 64 -8.29 2.91 -0.44
CA TYR A 64 -7.13 3.80 -0.58
C TYR A 64 -6.56 3.66 -1.98
N CYS A 65 -6.22 4.79 -2.58
CA CYS A 65 -5.63 4.83 -3.92
C CYS A 65 -4.50 5.87 -3.98
N TYR A 66 -3.43 5.52 -4.68
CA TYR A 66 -2.36 6.43 -5.08
C TYR A 66 -2.24 6.46 -6.60
N GLU A 67 -1.95 7.63 -7.15
CA GLU A 67 -1.59 7.80 -8.56
C GLU A 67 -0.18 8.38 -8.64
N TYR A 68 0.76 7.60 -9.17
CA TYR A 68 2.17 7.99 -9.26
C TYR A 68 2.71 7.71 -10.67
N GLU A 69 3.14 8.75 -11.38
CA GLU A 69 3.74 8.63 -12.73
C GLU A 69 2.93 7.75 -13.71
N GLY A 70 1.59 7.90 -13.69
CA GLY A 70 0.70 7.10 -14.54
C GLY A 70 0.39 5.69 -14.04
N HIS A 71 0.90 5.30 -12.87
CA HIS A 71 0.58 4.04 -12.19
C HIS A 71 -0.48 4.26 -11.12
N THR A 72 -1.50 3.41 -11.10
CA THR A 72 -2.53 3.40 -10.06
C THR A 72 -2.25 2.27 -9.07
N ILE A 73 -2.09 2.61 -7.79
CA ILE A 73 -1.88 1.67 -6.70
C ILE A 73 -3.13 1.66 -5.84
N TRP A 74 -3.81 0.51 -5.77
CA TRP A 74 -5.11 0.38 -5.12
C TRP A 74 -5.27 -1.01 -4.48
N GLY A 75 -6.40 -1.24 -3.82
CA GLY A 75 -6.76 -2.55 -3.26
C GLY A 75 -5.87 -2.98 -2.08
N ALA A 76 -5.51 -4.27 -2.03
CA ALA A 76 -4.72 -4.83 -0.93
C ALA A 76 -3.36 -4.13 -0.79
N THR A 77 -2.69 -3.82 -1.90
CA THR A 77 -1.40 -3.13 -1.87
C THR A 77 -1.49 -1.74 -1.26
N ALA A 78 -2.48 -0.93 -1.66
CA ALA A 78 -2.67 0.40 -1.08
C ALA A 78 -3.01 0.34 0.42
N ARG A 79 -3.77 -0.67 0.87
CA ARG A 79 -4.05 -0.90 2.29
C ARG A 79 -2.79 -1.26 3.08
N ILE A 80 -1.96 -2.16 2.55
CA ILE A 80 -0.67 -2.55 3.17
C ILE A 80 0.26 -1.34 3.26
N LEU A 81 0.37 -0.56 2.18
CA LEU A 81 1.16 0.67 2.17
C LEU A 81 0.65 1.66 3.20
N ARG A 82 -0.67 1.87 3.29
CA ARG A 82 -1.27 2.78 4.28
C ARG A 82 -0.90 2.38 5.71
N GLN A 83 -1.07 1.10 6.06
CA GLN A 83 -0.69 0.58 7.37
C GLN A 83 0.80 0.79 7.66
N PHE A 84 1.66 0.53 6.67
CA PHE A 84 3.09 0.76 6.81
C PHE A 84 3.41 2.24 7.07
N ILE A 85 2.79 3.18 6.35
CA ILE A 85 2.99 4.62 6.54
C ILE A 85 2.50 5.08 7.92
N GLU A 86 1.37 4.55 8.39
CA GLU A 86 0.84 4.86 9.73
C GLU A 86 1.83 4.48 10.84
N LEU A 87 2.52 3.33 10.70
CA LEU A 87 3.56 2.90 11.65
C LEU A 87 4.80 3.78 11.65
N LEU A 88 5.08 4.51 10.56
CA LEU A 88 6.21 5.42 10.45
C LEU A 88 5.94 6.80 11.06
N ARG A 89 4.68 7.13 11.32
CA ARG A 89 4.33 8.41 11.91
C ARG A 89 4.59 8.37 13.41
N PRO A 90 5.26 9.39 13.98
CA PRO A 90 5.39 9.48 15.42
C PRO A 90 3.98 9.57 16.02
N GLU A 91 3.73 8.80 17.08
CA GLU A 91 2.57 8.98 17.96
C GLU A 91 2.42 10.48 18.25
N SER A 92 1.38 11.11 17.70
CA SER A 92 0.96 12.42 18.19
C SER A 92 0.56 12.21 19.64
N GLY A 93 1.47 12.55 20.54
CA GLY A 93 1.38 12.23 21.96
C GLY A 93 -0.02 12.51 22.48
N THR A 94 -0.66 11.46 22.98
CA THR A 94 -1.76 11.66 23.92
C THR A 94 -1.11 12.26 25.16
N SER A 95 -1.16 13.58 25.25
CA SER A 95 -0.95 14.30 26.49
C SER A 95 -1.97 13.78 27.50
N CYS A 96 -1.49 13.10 28.52
CA CYS A 96 -2.14 13.06 29.82
C CYS A 96 -1.11 13.56 30.83
#